data_AF-A0A1F7ND28-F1
#
_entry.id   AF-A0A1F7ND28-F1
#
_cell.length_a   1.000
_cell.length_b   1.000
_cell.length_c   1.000
_cell.angle_alpha   90.00
_cell.angle_beta   90.00
_cell.angle_gamma   90.00
#
_symmetry.space_group_name_H-M   'P 1'
#
loop_
_entity.id
_entity.type
_entity.pdbx_description
1 polymer ?
#
loop_
_entity_poly.entity_id
_entity_poly.type
_entity_poly.pdbx_seq_one_letter_code
_entity_poly.pdbx_strand_id
1 'polypeptide(L)'
;MSENGGWAKHENQGEESVTIRHGGVQTLTAREVTIRQGGAVRVEANEVEVTQGGVLLARAGELEVTAGTVGAVLTAEARLELSAASAVVAREAHLDQSAGAVVVAEAAHVRDSAIGFLVTRELRGEGVRVLFGPRAAFAFGAGAALVLGLLRLARGR
;
A
#
# COMPACT_ATOMS: atom_id res chain seq x y z
N MET A 1 -21.08 -4.48 -26.52
CA MET A 1 -20.08 -3.52 -27.02
C MET A 1 -19.28 -3.01 -25.83
N SER A 2 -17.96 -3.17 -25.87
CA SER A 2 -17.00 -2.68 -24.86
C SER A 2 -16.34 -1.45 -25.44
N GLU A 3 -16.69 -0.26 -24.97
CA GLU A 3 -16.06 0.99 -25.39
C GLU A 3 -14.81 1.25 -24.55
N ASN A 4 -13.69 0.86 -25.18
CA ASN A 4 -12.36 1.46 -25.18
C ASN A 4 -12.03 2.53 -24.13
N GLY A 5 -10.98 2.20 -23.37
CA GLY A 5 -10.18 3.15 -22.61
C GLY A 5 -9.70 4.31 -23.48
N GLY A 6 -10.21 5.50 -23.15
CA GLY A 6 -9.64 6.77 -23.55
C GLY A 6 -8.74 7.28 -22.43
N TRP A 7 -7.47 7.52 -22.74
CA TRP A 7 -6.58 8.31 -21.89
C TRP A 7 -7.10 9.73 -21.86
N ALA A 8 -7.91 10.04 -20.84
CA ALA A 8 -8.41 11.37 -20.65
C ALA A 8 -7.54 12.10 -19.64
N LYS A 9 -6.70 13.02 -20.15
CA LYS A 9 -6.18 14.12 -19.36
C LYS A 9 -7.35 15.03 -19.03
N HIS A 10 -8.05 14.75 -17.93
CA HIS A 10 -8.98 15.70 -17.33
C HIS A 10 -8.30 16.31 -16.11
N GLU A 11 -7.64 17.44 -16.34
CA GLU A 11 -7.34 18.39 -15.28
C GLU A 11 -8.65 19.14 -15.00
N ASN A 12 -9.48 18.59 -14.11
CA ASN A 12 -10.72 19.21 -13.69
C ASN A 12 -10.57 19.68 -12.24
N GLN A 13 -10.11 20.91 -12.08
CA GLN A 13 -10.02 21.58 -10.79
C GLN A 13 -11.45 21.84 -10.27
N GLY A 14 -11.95 20.95 -9.42
CA GLY A 14 -13.22 21.13 -8.71
C GLY A 14 -14.10 19.90 -8.51
N GLU A 15 -13.61 18.68 -8.71
CA GLU A 15 -14.42 17.49 -8.46
C GLU A 15 -14.46 17.15 -6.96
N GLU A 16 -15.67 17.23 -6.40
CA GLU A 16 -15.95 16.90 -4.99
C GLU A 16 -15.66 15.43 -4.71
N SER A 17 -16.04 14.54 -5.62
CA SER A 17 -15.72 13.12 -5.53
C SER A 17 -15.40 12.53 -6.90
N VAL A 18 -14.41 11.64 -6.95
CA VAL A 18 -14.01 10.93 -8.17
C VAL A 18 -13.96 9.43 -7.90
N THR A 19 -14.64 8.65 -8.74
CA THR A 19 -14.62 7.18 -8.66
C THR A 19 -13.92 6.57 -9.87
N ILE A 20 -12.90 5.74 -9.62
CA ILE A 20 -12.23 4.92 -10.64
C ILE A 20 -12.74 3.48 -10.51
N ARG A 21 -13.19 2.89 -11.62
CA ARG A 21 -13.62 1.49 -11.69
C ARG A 21 -13.00 0.81 -12.91
N HIS A 22 -12.29 -0.30 -12.73
CA HIS A 22 -11.66 -1.07 -13.83
C HIS A 22 -10.78 -0.21 -14.76
N GLY A 23 -9.95 0.65 -14.17
CA GLY A 23 -9.15 1.62 -14.93
C GLY A 23 -7.90 2.10 -14.17
N GLY A 24 -7.12 2.94 -14.85
CA GLY A 24 -5.88 3.50 -14.34
C GLY A 24 -5.80 5.00 -14.58
N VAL A 25 -5.43 5.79 -13.57
CA VAL A 25 -5.23 7.24 -13.70
C VAL A 25 -3.81 7.61 -13.29
N GLN A 26 -3.16 8.51 -14.04
CA GLN A 26 -1.80 8.93 -13.70
C GLN A 26 -1.79 9.88 -12.50
N THR A 27 -2.56 10.96 -12.56
CA THR A 27 -2.65 11.95 -11.48
C THR A 27 -4.11 12.24 -11.23
N LEU A 28 -4.51 12.20 -9.96
CA LEU A 28 -5.86 12.49 -9.52
C LEU A 28 -5.81 13.44 -8.33
N THR A 29 -6.53 14.56 -8.45
CA THR A 29 -6.71 15.53 -7.37
C THR A 29 -8.20 15.79 -7.21
N ALA A 30 -8.75 15.51 -6.03
CA ALA A 30 -10.17 15.70 -5.72
C ALA A 30 -10.34 15.84 -4.20
N ARG A 31 -11.54 16.12 -3.70
CA ARG A 31 -11.79 16.10 -2.25
C ARG A 31 -11.92 14.65 -1.75
N GLU A 32 -12.67 13.82 -2.47
CA GLU A 32 -12.86 12.40 -2.18
C GLU A 32 -12.46 11.57 -3.40
N VAL A 33 -11.72 10.49 -3.17
CA VAL A 33 -11.28 9.57 -4.22
C VAL A 33 -11.63 8.16 -3.83
N THR A 34 -12.42 7.48 -4.67
CA THR A 34 -12.73 6.05 -4.50
C THR A 34 -12.15 5.27 -5.67
N ILE A 35 -11.32 4.27 -5.41
CA ILE A 35 -10.74 3.39 -6.42
C ILE A 35 -11.22 1.97 -6.16
N ARG A 36 -11.94 1.38 -7.12
CA ARG A 36 -12.44 0.00 -7.03
C ARG A 36 -11.92 -0.80 -8.22
N GLN A 37 -11.14 -1.86 -7.98
CA GLN A 37 -10.63 -2.73 -9.05
C GLN A 37 -9.83 -1.95 -10.11
N GLY A 38 -9.05 -0.97 -9.67
CA GLY A 38 -8.31 -0.05 -10.52
C GLY A 38 -7.06 0.46 -9.83
N GLY A 39 -6.42 1.48 -10.40
CA GLY A 39 -5.28 2.08 -9.75
C GLY A 39 -4.97 3.49 -10.16
N ALA A 40 -4.12 4.13 -9.37
CA ALA A 40 -3.61 5.46 -9.66
C ALA A 40 -2.12 5.57 -9.38
N VAL A 41 -1.41 6.39 -10.15
CA VAL A 41 0.03 6.62 -9.89
C VAL A 41 0.19 7.67 -8.79
N ARG A 42 -0.57 8.77 -8.84
CA ARG A 42 -0.56 9.82 -7.82
C ARG A 42 -1.98 10.25 -7.48
N VAL A 43 -2.31 10.23 -6.19
CA VAL A 43 -3.57 10.71 -5.64
C VAL A 43 -3.31 11.77 -4.58
N GLU A 44 -3.98 12.91 -4.69
CA GLU A 44 -4.01 13.94 -3.66
C GLU A 44 -5.47 14.29 -3.34
N ALA A 45 -5.90 13.97 -2.12
CA ALA A 45 -7.29 14.20 -1.71
C ALA A 45 -7.42 14.46 -0.21
N ASN A 46 -8.62 14.76 0.28
CA ASN A 46 -8.86 14.73 1.72
C ASN A 46 -9.11 13.30 2.19
N GLU A 47 -9.86 12.53 1.39
CA GLU A 47 -10.20 11.15 1.66
C GLU A 47 -9.90 10.27 0.44
N VAL A 48 -9.24 9.14 0.68
CA VAL A 48 -8.90 8.16 -0.35
C VAL A 48 -9.32 6.77 0.12
N GLU A 49 -10.30 6.17 -0.56
CA GLU A 49 -10.72 4.78 -0.37
C GLU A 49 -10.23 3.94 -1.56
N VAL A 50 -9.52 2.85 -1.29
CA VAL A 50 -9.04 1.91 -2.31
C VAL A 50 -9.51 0.49 -1.96
N THR A 51 -10.39 -0.08 -2.79
CA THR A 51 -10.86 -1.46 -2.65
C THR A 51 -10.37 -2.31 -3.83
N GLN A 52 -9.66 -3.41 -3.56
CA GLN A 52 -9.16 -4.32 -4.61
C GLN A 52 -8.36 -3.60 -5.70
N GLY A 53 -7.56 -2.60 -5.32
CA GLY A 53 -6.85 -1.74 -6.25
C GLY A 53 -5.45 -1.38 -5.76
N GLY A 54 -4.84 -0.37 -6.38
CA GLY A 54 -3.60 0.15 -5.84
C GLY A 54 -3.23 1.56 -6.23
N VAL A 55 -2.47 2.21 -5.35
CA VAL A 55 -2.00 3.59 -5.54
C VAL A 55 -0.50 3.65 -5.32
N LEU A 56 0.26 4.17 -6.29
CA LEU A 56 1.71 4.27 -6.11
C LEU A 56 2.08 5.36 -5.10
N LEU A 57 1.49 6.55 -5.20
CA LEU A 57 1.74 7.68 -4.31
C LEU A 57 0.41 8.29 -3.86
N ALA A 58 0.16 8.31 -2.55
CA ALA A 58 -1.04 8.91 -1.98
C ALA A 58 -0.68 10.00 -0.97
N ARG A 59 -1.36 11.14 -1.07
CA ARG A 59 -1.39 12.17 -0.04
C ARG A 59 -2.84 12.40 0.34
N ALA A 60 -3.17 12.15 1.60
CA ALA A 60 -4.54 12.26 2.08
C ALA A 60 -4.64 12.86 3.48
N GLY A 61 -5.84 13.29 3.87
CA GLY A 61 -6.19 13.44 5.28
C GLY A 61 -6.43 12.06 5.89
N GLU A 62 -7.29 11.28 5.24
CA GLU A 62 -7.60 9.90 5.59
C GLU A 62 -7.39 8.99 4.38
N LEU A 63 -6.75 7.85 4.60
CA LEU A 63 -6.54 6.83 3.58
C LEU A 63 -7.00 5.47 4.11
N GLU A 64 -7.92 4.84 3.38
CA GLU A 64 -8.39 3.49 3.63
C GLU A 64 -8.09 2.59 2.43
N VAL A 65 -7.48 1.43 2.71
CA VAL A 65 -7.11 0.45 1.69
C VAL A 65 -7.55 -0.92 2.13
N THR A 66 -8.45 -1.52 1.37
CA THR A 66 -8.97 -2.88 1.59
C THR A 66 -8.58 -3.77 0.42
N ALA A 67 -7.93 -4.91 0.71
CA ALA A 67 -7.53 -5.88 -0.31
C ALA A 67 -6.70 -5.27 -1.45
N GLY A 68 -5.84 -4.30 -1.14
CA GLY A 68 -5.15 -3.47 -2.13
C GLY A 68 -3.65 -3.30 -1.85
N THR A 69 -2.98 -2.51 -2.69
CA THR A 69 -1.56 -2.18 -2.52
C THR A 69 -1.29 -0.68 -2.60
N VAL A 70 -0.39 -0.18 -1.77
CA VAL A 70 0.07 1.21 -1.82
C VAL A 70 1.59 1.26 -1.88
N GLY A 71 2.12 2.12 -2.74
CA GLY A 71 3.55 2.40 -2.77
C GLY A 71 3.93 3.22 -1.55
N ALA A 72 3.82 4.54 -1.64
CA ALA A 72 4.09 5.46 -0.54
C ALA A 72 2.86 6.29 -0.21
N VAL A 73 2.55 6.42 1.08
CA VAL A 73 1.46 7.28 1.56
C VAL A 73 1.97 8.26 2.61
N LEU A 74 1.48 9.50 2.51
CA LEU A 74 1.48 10.47 3.59
C LEU A 74 0.03 10.80 3.96
N THR A 75 -0.37 10.51 5.20
CA THR A 75 -1.76 10.73 5.64
C THR A 75 -1.84 11.16 7.10
N ALA A 76 -2.99 11.71 7.55
CA ALA A 76 -3.22 11.82 9.00
C ALA A 76 -3.51 10.44 9.56
N GLU A 77 -4.45 9.74 8.94
CA GLU A 77 -4.90 8.41 9.34
C GLU A 77 -4.74 7.43 8.17
N ALA A 78 -4.08 6.31 8.43
CA ALA A 78 -3.92 5.21 7.48
C ALA A 78 -4.65 3.98 8.02
N ARG A 79 -5.67 3.50 7.32
CA ARG A 79 -6.36 2.24 7.61
C ARG A 79 -6.05 1.24 6.49
N LEU A 80 -5.34 0.18 6.85
CA LEU A 80 -4.87 -0.86 5.94
C LEU A 80 -5.50 -2.18 6.39
N GLU A 81 -6.35 -2.76 5.54
CA GLU A 81 -7.01 -4.04 5.77
C GLU A 81 -6.73 -5.01 4.62
N LEU A 82 -6.20 -6.19 4.93
CA LEU A 82 -5.83 -7.20 3.92
C LEU A 82 -4.97 -6.60 2.79
N SER A 83 -4.09 -5.66 3.12
CA SER A 83 -3.42 -4.81 2.12
C SER A 83 -1.90 -4.79 2.30
N ALA A 84 -1.18 -4.28 1.32
CA ALA A 84 0.28 -4.12 1.41
C ALA A 84 0.71 -2.69 1.10
N ALA A 85 1.57 -2.11 1.94
CA ALA A 85 2.14 -0.79 1.76
C ALA A 85 3.67 -0.83 1.80
N SER A 86 4.36 -0.11 0.90
CA SER A 86 5.83 -0.07 0.95
C SER A 86 6.34 0.99 1.93
N ALA A 87 5.76 2.18 1.93
CA ALA A 87 6.11 3.26 2.84
C ALA A 87 4.85 3.95 3.35
N VAL A 88 4.64 3.94 4.67
CA VAL A 88 3.52 4.62 5.32
C VAL A 88 4.09 5.68 6.24
N VAL A 89 3.68 6.93 6.04
CA VAL A 89 3.93 8.00 6.98
C VAL A 89 2.58 8.56 7.42
N ALA A 90 2.22 8.33 8.68
CA ALA A 90 0.93 8.74 9.21
C ALA A 90 1.04 9.39 10.61
N ARG A 91 -0.02 10.05 11.09
CA ARG A 91 -0.15 10.29 12.54
C ARG A 91 -0.65 9.02 13.20
N GLU A 92 -1.70 8.43 12.68
CA GLU A 92 -2.26 7.18 13.17
C GLU A 92 -2.29 6.13 12.06
N ALA A 93 -1.80 4.93 12.35
CA ALA A 93 -1.75 3.83 11.40
C ALA A 93 -2.42 2.58 11.97
N HIS A 94 -3.54 2.18 11.38
CA HIS A 94 -4.23 0.93 11.66
C HIS A 94 -3.90 -0.10 10.58
N LEU A 95 -3.27 -1.19 10.97
CA LEU A 95 -2.93 -2.32 10.10
C LEU A 95 -3.65 -3.56 10.63
N ASP A 96 -4.54 -4.11 9.83
CA ASP A 96 -5.26 -5.37 10.07
C ASP A 96 -4.98 -6.34 8.91
N GLN A 97 -4.41 -7.51 9.21
CA GLN A 97 -4.06 -8.54 8.22
C GLN A 97 -3.27 -7.99 7.02
N SER A 98 -2.41 -7.01 7.28
CA SER A 98 -1.73 -6.20 6.26
C SER A 98 -0.22 -6.31 6.34
N ALA A 99 0.48 -5.86 5.30
CA ALA A 99 1.93 -5.84 5.23
C ALA A 99 2.46 -4.41 5.02
N GLY A 100 3.44 -3.98 5.81
CA GLY A 100 4.10 -2.67 5.67
C GLY A 100 5.61 -2.84 5.58
N ALA A 101 6.29 -2.39 4.51
CA ALA A 101 7.76 -2.49 4.49
C ALA A 101 8.41 -1.48 5.45
N VAL A 102 8.03 -0.21 5.35
CA VAL A 102 8.43 0.85 6.31
C VAL A 102 7.17 1.60 6.76
N VAL A 103 6.95 1.67 8.06
CA VAL A 103 5.83 2.40 8.67
C VAL A 103 6.39 3.37 9.69
N VAL A 104 6.07 4.65 9.52
CA VAL A 104 6.39 5.75 10.43
C VAL A 104 5.07 6.35 10.87
N ALA A 105 4.70 6.17 12.14
CA ALA A 105 3.44 6.67 12.66
C ALA A 105 3.60 7.21 14.07
N GLU A 106 2.82 8.21 14.49
CA GLU A 106 2.81 8.61 15.90
C GLU A 106 2.20 7.51 16.77
N ALA A 107 1.03 7.00 16.37
CA ALA A 107 0.38 5.84 16.96
C ALA A 107 0.20 4.74 15.91
N ALA A 108 0.56 3.50 16.24
CA ALA A 108 0.40 2.34 15.37
C ALA A 108 -0.42 1.26 16.06
N HIS A 109 -1.54 0.90 15.44
CA HIS A 109 -2.43 -0.19 15.82
C HIS A 109 -2.24 -1.35 14.86
N VAL A 110 -1.65 -2.45 15.33
CA VAL A 110 -1.20 -3.54 14.44
C VAL A 110 -1.81 -4.86 14.89
N ARG A 111 -2.60 -5.48 14.00
CA ARG A 111 -3.31 -6.76 14.21
C ARG A 111 -3.02 -7.72 13.06
N ASP A 112 -2.52 -8.91 13.37
CA ASP A 112 -2.18 -9.97 12.42
C ASP A 112 -1.41 -9.49 11.17
N SER A 113 -0.55 -8.48 11.34
CA SER A 113 0.10 -7.76 10.25
C SER A 113 1.63 -7.92 10.29
N ALA A 114 2.26 -7.84 9.13
CA ALA A 114 3.70 -7.98 8.95
C ALA A 114 4.34 -6.62 8.66
N ILE A 115 5.20 -6.12 9.56
CA ILE A 115 5.90 -4.85 9.33
C ILE A 115 7.41 -5.09 9.29
N GLY A 116 8.08 -4.60 8.25
CA GLY A 116 9.54 -4.70 8.10
C GLY A 116 10.27 -3.77 9.07
N PHE A 117 10.03 -2.46 8.94
CA PHE A 117 10.54 -1.43 9.84
C PHE A 117 9.39 -0.58 10.36
N LEU A 118 9.25 -0.50 11.69
CA LEU A 118 8.25 0.33 12.35
C LEU A 118 8.94 1.38 13.22
N VAL A 119 8.63 2.65 12.99
CA VAL A 119 9.03 3.78 13.84
C VAL A 119 7.76 4.40 14.39
N THR A 120 7.53 4.26 15.69
CA THR A 120 6.33 4.81 16.33
C THR A 120 6.55 5.26 17.76
N ARG A 121 5.74 6.21 18.24
CA ARG A 121 5.76 6.65 19.64
C ARG A 121 4.91 5.73 20.51
N GLU A 122 3.75 5.32 20.00
CA GLU A 122 2.84 4.42 20.70
C GLU A 122 2.48 3.23 19.81
N LEU A 123 2.76 2.02 20.30
CA LEU A 123 2.41 0.77 19.61
C LEU A 123 1.36 0.02 20.40
N ARG A 124 0.17 -0.16 19.82
CA ARG A 124 -0.87 -1.05 20.32
C ARG A 124 -0.98 -2.26 19.40
N GLY A 125 -0.32 -3.35 19.78
CA GLY A 125 -0.30 -4.58 19.02
C GLY A 125 -1.04 -5.71 19.73
N GLU A 126 -2.03 -6.30 19.07
CA GLU A 126 -2.62 -7.58 19.47
C GLU A 126 -2.19 -8.65 18.48
N GLY A 127 -1.73 -9.80 18.96
CA GLY A 127 -1.31 -10.90 18.07
C GLY A 127 -0.06 -10.60 17.24
N VAL A 128 0.84 -9.72 17.70
CA VAL A 128 2.14 -9.46 17.04
C VAL A 128 2.99 -10.73 17.11
N ARG A 129 2.81 -11.64 16.14
CA ARG A 129 3.70 -12.77 15.93
C ARG A 129 4.93 -12.25 15.22
N VAL A 130 6.10 -12.62 15.71
CA VAL A 130 7.37 -12.40 15.02
C VAL A 130 7.37 -13.26 13.75
N LEU A 131 6.80 -12.75 12.66
CA LEU A 131 6.72 -13.43 11.37
C LEU A 131 8.12 -13.69 10.78
N PHE A 132 9.10 -12.89 11.17
CA PHE A 132 10.51 -13.05 10.80
C PHE A 132 11.40 -13.25 12.02
N GLY A 133 11.33 -14.45 12.61
CA GLY A 133 12.33 -14.89 13.58
C GLY A 133 13.67 -15.22 12.90
N PRO A 134 14.77 -15.41 13.65
CA PRO A 134 16.07 -15.80 13.10
C PRO A 134 15.99 -17.01 12.17
N ARG A 135 15.10 -17.97 12.47
CA ARG A 135 14.86 -19.17 11.65
C ARG A 135 14.22 -18.86 10.30
N ALA A 136 13.21 -17.97 10.27
CA ALA A 136 12.54 -17.56 9.03
C ALA A 136 13.47 -16.72 8.15
N ALA A 137 14.25 -15.82 8.75
CA ALA A 137 15.27 -15.05 8.06
C ALA A 137 16.33 -15.95 7.40
N PHE A 138 16.79 -16.97 8.11
CA PHE A 138 17.74 -17.94 7.59
C PHE A 138 17.16 -18.76 6.42
N ALA A 139 15.91 -19.24 6.55
CA ALA A 139 15.23 -19.99 5.50
C ALA A 139 15.02 -19.16 4.23
N PHE A 140 14.63 -17.90 4.38
CA PHE A 140 14.49 -16.97 3.25
C PHE A 140 15.84 -16.74 2.55
N GLY A 141 16.91 -16.45 3.32
CA GLY A 141 18.25 -16.26 2.79
C GLY A 141 18.77 -17.50 2.04
N ALA A 142 18.55 -18.69 2.60
CA ALA A 142 18.94 -19.95 1.96
C ALA A 142 18.16 -20.17 0.64
N GLY A 143 16.86 -19.92 0.62
CA GLY A 143 16.03 -20.02 -0.58
C GLY A 143 16.48 -19.06 -1.69
N ALA A 144 16.70 -17.79 -1.35
CA ALA A 144 17.18 -16.78 -2.29
C ALA A 144 18.57 -17.12 -2.85
N ALA A 145 19.50 -17.56 -1.99
CA ALA A 145 20.84 -17.98 -2.40
C ALA A 145 20.80 -19.19 -3.36
N LEU A 146 19.91 -20.15 -3.10
CA LEU A 146 19.73 -21.33 -3.95
C LEU A 146 19.19 -20.95 -5.32
N VAL A 147 18.15 -20.11 -5.39
CA VAL A 147 17.59 -19.63 -6.67
C VAL A 147 18.63 -18.85 -7.48
N LEU A 148 19.34 -17.91 -6.85
CA LEU A 148 20.38 -17.12 -7.52
C LEU A 148 21.58 -17.98 -7.94
N GLY A 149 21.96 -18.96 -7.12
CA GLY A 149 23.02 -19.92 -7.43
C GLY A 149 22.69 -20.74 -8.66
N LEU A 150 21.46 -21.28 -8.75
CA LEU A 150 20.99 -22.02 -9.92
C LEU A 150 20.94 -21.14 -11.17
N LEU A 151 20.44 -19.91 -11.06
CA LEU A 151 20.41 -18.95 -12.18
C LEU A 151 21.81 -18.60 -12.67
N ARG A 152 22.80 -18.48 -11.77
CA ARG A 152 24.21 -18.28 -12.17
C ARG A 152 24.80 -19.50 -12.86
N LEU A 153 24.51 -20.69 -12.36
CA LEU A 153 24.99 -21.94 -12.97
C LEU A 153 24.41 -22.15 -14.37
N ALA A 154 23.14 -21.80 -14.57
CA ALA A 154 22.46 -21.90 -15.86
C ALA A 154 22.97 -20.89 -16.90
N ARG A 155 23.51 -19.73 -16.47
CA ARG A 155 24.08 -18.70 -17.37
C ARG A 155 25.58 -18.87 -17.64
N GLY A 156 26.26 -19.73 -16.88
CA GLY A 156 27.69 -20.02 -17.03
C GLY A 156 28.00 -21.23 -17.93
N ARG A 157 26.98 -21.80 -18.57
CA ARG A 157 27.10 -22.81 -19.64
C ARG A 157 26.72 -22.18 -20.97
#